data_AF-A0AAN7YLU5-F1
#
_entry.id   AF-A0AAN7YLU5-F1
#
_cell.length_a   1.000
_cell.length_b   1.000
_cell.length_c   1.000
_cell.angle_alpha   90.00
_cell.angle_beta   90.00
_cell.angle_gamma   90.00
#
_symmetry.space_group_name_H-M   'P 1'
#
loop_
_entity.id
_entity.type
_entity.pdbx_description
1 polymer ?
#
loop_
_entity_poly.entity_id
_entity_poly.type
_entity_poly.pdbx_seq_one_letter_code
_entity_poly.pdbx_strand_id
1 'polypeptide(L)'
;MFLYHPSKELWDRMFHFFNTTDKLPTYKFPDQDFLADFFYNKWRSLGWQYNALKTMRYIHPNIWRDDEVVCLHYIVDKPWVTRVGTDGVAGFKGKDGETHTWWWNYYAEWQREREANGGSEVVAIVKQYVARDDGSEDDDPDMKAIGTKVQAFANNKAPEEGNSNNENQAPMGSGNPFAQKAMGERGHGPVRHAQGSGKMPP
;
A
#
# COMPACT_ATOMS: atom_id res chain seq x y z
N MET A 1 5.09 7.89 2.11
CA MET A 1 6.47 8.42 2.15
C MET A 1 6.50 9.69 2.97
N PHE A 2 7.51 9.88 3.82
CA PHE A 2 7.77 11.16 4.50
C PHE A 2 9.28 11.36 4.69
N LEU A 3 9.70 12.62 4.78
CA LEU A 3 11.07 13.01 5.11
C LEU A 3 11.07 13.55 6.54
N TYR A 4 11.99 13.08 7.37
CA TYR A 4 12.13 13.54 8.75
C TYR A 4 13.60 13.62 9.17
N HIS A 5 13.85 14.40 10.22
CA HIS A 5 15.15 14.46 10.88
C HIS A 5 15.05 13.67 12.21
N PRO A 6 15.81 12.58 12.39
CA PRO A 6 15.85 11.89 13.67
C PRO A 6 16.27 12.83 14.80
N SER A 7 15.52 12.84 15.89
CA SER A 7 15.79 13.66 17.08
C SER A 7 15.25 12.94 18.30
N LYS A 8 16.03 12.93 19.39
CA LYS A 8 15.59 12.36 20.66
C LYS A 8 14.37 13.11 21.19
N GLU A 9 14.38 14.43 21.09
CA GLU A 9 13.30 15.30 21.52
C GLU A 9 12.02 15.07 20.71
N LEU A 10 12.15 14.79 19.41
CA LEU A 10 11.00 14.38 18.59
C LEU A 10 10.44 13.03 19.05
N TRP A 11 11.31 12.04 19.25
CA TRP A 11 10.92 10.72 19.74
C TRP A 11 10.21 10.79 21.09
N ASP A 12 10.78 11.49 22.07
CA ASP A 12 10.21 11.63 23.41
C ASP A 12 8.81 12.27 23.36
N ARG A 13 8.60 13.28 22.50
CA ARG A 13 7.28 13.90 22.28
C ARG A 13 6.28 12.95 21.62
N MET A 14 6.71 12.22 20.60
CA MET A 14 5.86 11.21 19.94
C MET A 14 5.46 10.12 20.93
N PHE A 15 6.40 9.65 21.74
CA PHE A 15 6.17 8.62 22.73
C PHE A 15 5.23 9.10 23.85
N HIS A 16 5.41 10.34 24.33
CA HIS A 16 4.47 10.93 25.27
C HIS A 16 3.06 11.00 24.67
N PHE A 17 2.92 11.56 23.46
CA PHE A 17 1.63 11.67 22.78
C PHE A 17 0.95 10.31 22.58
N PHE A 18 1.71 9.30 22.16
CA PHE A 18 1.25 7.93 22.02
C PHE A 18 0.65 7.39 23.33
N ASN A 19 1.33 7.59 24.46
CA ASN A 19 0.88 7.06 25.75
C ASN A 19 -0.24 7.87 26.41
N THR A 20 -0.53 9.09 25.94
CA THR A 20 -1.52 9.97 26.57
C THR A 20 -2.76 10.24 25.73
N THR A 21 -2.74 9.94 24.43
CA THR A 21 -3.90 10.16 23.56
C THR A 21 -4.93 9.05 23.70
N ASP A 22 -6.19 9.44 23.84
CA ASP A 22 -7.36 8.55 23.85
C ASP A 22 -7.80 8.11 22.44
N LYS A 23 -7.19 8.68 21.39
CA LYS A 23 -7.56 8.44 20.00
C LYS A 23 -6.98 7.17 19.41
N LEU A 24 -5.94 6.55 20.00
CA LEU A 24 -5.29 5.35 19.46
C LEU A 24 -6.29 4.25 19.06
N PRO A 25 -7.32 3.90 19.86
CA PRO A 25 -8.28 2.87 19.51
C PRO A 25 -9.18 3.23 18.32
N THR A 26 -9.20 4.50 17.91
CA THR A 26 -10.04 4.98 16.81
C THR A 26 -9.33 4.94 15.45
N TYR A 27 -8.02 4.72 15.45
CA TYR A 27 -7.20 4.74 14.24
C TYR A 27 -7.43 3.49 13.41
N LYS A 28 -7.81 3.69 12.15
CA LYS A 28 -8.03 2.61 11.19
C LYS A 28 -6.74 2.20 10.51
N PHE A 29 -5.83 3.16 10.35
CA PHE A 29 -4.49 2.95 9.85
C PHE A 29 -3.51 3.46 10.92
N PRO A 30 -3.20 2.65 11.95
CA PRO A 30 -2.59 3.12 13.19
C PRO A 30 -1.40 4.05 12.97
N ASP A 31 -0.43 3.66 12.16
CA ASP A 31 0.76 4.49 11.90
C ASP A 31 0.43 5.77 11.13
N GLN A 32 -0.42 5.68 10.10
CA GLN A 32 -0.75 6.82 9.24
C GLN A 32 -1.62 7.86 9.98
N ASP A 33 -2.64 7.38 10.70
CA ASP A 33 -3.55 8.23 11.46
C ASP A 33 -2.82 8.86 12.67
N PHE A 34 -1.97 8.09 13.36
CA PHE A 34 -1.12 8.60 14.43
C PHE A 34 -0.21 9.73 13.95
N LEU A 35 0.52 9.51 12.85
CA LEU A 35 1.41 10.53 12.29
C LEU A 35 0.64 11.75 11.79
N ALA A 36 -0.53 11.56 11.19
CA ALA A 36 -1.37 12.67 10.75
C ALA A 36 -1.87 13.53 11.91
N ASP A 37 -2.26 12.92 13.04
CA ASP A 37 -2.71 13.64 14.23
C ASP A 37 -1.54 14.30 14.96
N PHE A 38 -0.42 13.60 15.15
CA PHE A 38 0.76 14.15 15.83
C PHE A 38 1.37 15.34 15.07
N PHE A 39 1.43 15.27 13.74
CA PHE A 39 1.93 16.34 12.87
C PHE A 39 0.82 17.25 12.32
N TYR A 40 -0.36 17.28 12.96
CA TYR A 40 -1.44 18.17 12.54
C TYR A 40 -0.95 19.62 12.43
N ASN A 41 -1.19 20.24 11.26
CA ASN A 41 -0.70 21.58 10.88
C ASN A 41 0.83 21.79 10.92
N LYS A 42 1.61 20.70 10.93
CA LYS A 42 3.09 20.70 10.97
C LYS A 42 3.68 19.85 9.85
N TRP A 43 3.15 19.99 8.63
CA TRP A 43 3.58 19.21 7.47
C TRP A 43 3.69 20.09 6.22
N ARG A 44 4.38 19.56 5.20
CA ARG A 44 4.45 20.13 3.85
C ARG A 44 4.12 19.04 2.84
N SER A 45 3.39 19.38 1.79
CA SER A 45 3.05 18.46 0.71
C SER A 45 4.26 18.14 -0.16
N LEU A 46 4.39 16.88 -0.55
CA LEU A 46 5.25 16.46 -1.65
C LEU A 46 4.40 16.21 -2.90
N GLY A 47 5.02 16.27 -4.07
CA GLY A 47 4.38 15.85 -5.31
C GLY A 47 3.93 14.38 -5.23
N TRP A 48 2.84 14.03 -5.90
CA TRP A 48 2.29 12.68 -5.90
C TRP A 48 3.30 11.65 -6.43
N GLN A 49 4.21 12.07 -7.30
CA GLN A 49 5.29 11.29 -7.89
C GLN A 49 6.15 10.55 -6.86
N TYR A 50 6.32 11.14 -5.67
CA TYR A 50 7.19 10.63 -4.60
C TYR A 50 6.51 9.62 -3.66
N ASN A 51 5.22 9.36 -3.86
CA ASN A 51 4.46 8.36 -3.11
C ASN A 51 3.26 7.91 -3.94
N ALA A 52 3.51 7.58 -5.20
CA ALA A 52 2.48 7.28 -6.18
C ALA A 52 1.80 5.96 -5.79
N LEU A 53 0.51 5.99 -5.43
CA LEU A 53 -0.20 4.74 -5.14
C LEU A 53 -0.48 4.03 -6.46
N LYS A 54 -0.16 2.73 -6.57
CA LYS A 54 -0.36 1.98 -7.83
C LYS A 54 -1.77 2.10 -8.40
N THR A 55 -2.78 2.21 -7.54
CA THR A 55 -4.19 2.31 -7.93
C THR A 55 -4.54 3.65 -8.57
N MET A 56 -3.75 4.71 -8.35
CA MET A 56 -3.95 6.01 -8.98
C MET A 56 -3.82 5.94 -10.51
N ARG A 57 -3.06 4.97 -11.05
CA ARG A 57 -2.92 4.77 -12.49
C ARG A 57 -4.26 4.63 -13.21
N TYR A 58 -5.21 3.93 -12.61
CA TYR A 58 -6.55 3.74 -13.18
C TYR A 58 -7.66 4.53 -12.48
N ILE A 59 -7.42 5.10 -11.28
CA ILE A 59 -8.40 5.95 -10.56
C ILE A 59 -8.28 7.42 -10.98
N HIS A 60 -7.07 7.90 -11.28
CA HIS A 60 -6.77 9.28 -11.67
C HIS A 60 -6.02 9.36 -13.00
N PRO A 61 -6.56 8.79 -14.09
CA PRO A 61 -5.87 8.72 -15.38
C PRO A 61 -5.58 10.10 -15.99
N ASN A 62 -6.33 11.13 -15.60
CA ASN A 62 -6.12 12.50 -16.04
C ASN A 62 -4.80 13.10 -15.49
N ILE A 63 -4.37 12.70 -14.29
CA ILE A 63 -3.17 13.21 -13.60
C ILE A 63 -1.99 12.27 -13.82
N TRP A 64 -2.23 10.96 -13.82
CA TRP A 64 -1.16 9.96 -13.83
C TRP A 64 -0.34 9.98 -15.12
N ARG A 65 0.99 9.95 -14.98
CA ARG A 65 1.98 9.83 -16.05
C ARG A 65 3.02 8.81 -15.62
N ASP A 66 3.15 7.71 -16.37
CA ASP A 66 4.05 6.60 -16.00
C ASP A 66 5.50 7.10 -15.84
N ASP A 67 5.92 8.04 -16.69
CA ASP A 67 7.26 8.65 -16.72
C ASP A 67 7.53 9.68 -15.61
N GLU A 68 6.50 10.16 -14.92
CA GLU A 68 6.67 11.03 -13.74
C GLU A 68 6.80 10.25 -12.43
N VAL A 69 6.55 8.94 -12.42
CA VAL A 69 6.59 8.14 -11.19
C VAL A 69 8.02 8.03 -10.68
N VAL A 70 8.28 8.58 -9.49
CA VAL A 70 9.59 8.50 -8.81
C VAL A 70 9.60 7.36 -7.78
N CYS A 71 8.57 7.26 -6.95
CA CYS A 71 8.42 6.19 -5.97
C CYS A 71 7.00 5.64 -5.99
N LEU A 72 6.89 4.39 -6.45
CA LEU A 72 5.64 3.65 -6.51
C LEU A 72 5.38 2.92 -5.19
N HIS A 73 4.19 3.11 -4.63
CA HIS A 73 3.75 2.48 -3.39
C HIS A 73 2.72 1.39 -3.71
N TYR A 74 3.15 0.13 -3.53
CA TYR A 74 2.29 -1.05 -3.66
C TYR A 74 1.41 -1.21 -2.41
N ILE A 75 0.13 -0.90 -2.55
CA ILE A 75 -0.90 -1.07 -1.51
C ILE A 75 -1.88 -2.19 -1.88
N VAL A 76 -2.71 -2.63 -0.94
CA VAL A 76 -3.72 -3.70 -1.09
C VAL A 76 -3.13 -5.09 -1.29
N ASP A 77 -2.44 -5.32 -2.40
CA ASP A 77 -1.75 -6.57 -2.75
C ASP A 77 -0.35 -6.24 -3.27
N LYS A 78 0.56 -7.21 -3.11
CA LYS A 78 1.97 -7.03 -3.41
C LYS A 78 2.39 -7.82 -4.66
N PRO A 79 3.25 -7.25 -5.51
CA PRO A 79 3.65 -7.90 -6.76
C PRO A 79 4.44 -9.19 -6.54
N TRP A 80 5.14 -9.33 -5.41
CA TRP A 80 5.88 -10.56 -5.08
C TRP A 80 5.00 -11.72 -4.61
N VAL A 81 3.70 -11.53 -4.41
CA VAL A 81 2.79 -12.62 -3.99
C VAL A 81 2.29 -13.44 -5.18
N THR A 82 2.18 -12.84 -6.37
CA THR A 82 1.65 -13.52 -7.55
C THR A 82 2.28 -12.95 -8.82
N ARG A 83 2.58 -13.82 -9.78
CA ARG A 83 3.12 -13.43 -11.10
C ARG A 83 2.06 -12.70 -11.92
N VAL A 84 2.50 -11.86 -12.85
CA VAL A 84 1.61 -11.24 -13.84
C VAL A 84 1.14 -12.33 -14.79
N GLY A 85 -0.18 -12.42 -15.02
CA GLY A 85 -0.76 -13.36 -15.96
C GLY A 85 -0.27 -13.14 -17.39
N THR A 86 -0.35 -14.16 -18.24
CA THR A 86 0.02 -14.05 -19.66
C THR A 86 -0.86 -13.08 -20.44
N ASP A 87 -2.05 -12.80 -19.92
CA ASP A 87 -3.00 -11.77 -20.38
C ASP A 87 -2.68 -10.37 -19.85
N GLY A 88 -1.60 -10.21 -19.07
CA GLY A 88 -1.20 -8.96 -18.43
C GLY A 88 -2.04 -8.62 -17.18
N VAL A 89 -2.91 -9.51 -16.72
CA VAL A 89 -3.76 -9.27 -15.56
C VAL A 89 -2.95 -9.54 -14.29
N ALA A 90 -2.96 -8.57 -13.38
CA ALA A 90 -2.35 -8.72 -12.06
C ALA A 90 -2.99 -7.80 -11.01
N GLY A 91 -2.73 -8.15 -9.76
CA GLY A 91 -3.13 -7.42 -8.57
C GLY A 91 -4.63 -7.29 -8.35
N PHE A 92 -5.02 -6.39 -7.45
CA PHE A 92 -6.32 -6.41 -6.78
C PHE A 92 -7.53 -6.59 -7.70
N LYS A 93 -7.74 -5.65 -8.64
CA LYS A 93 -8.87 -5.69 -9.58
C LYS A 93 -8.48 -6.21 -10.96
N GLY A 94 -7.34 -6.91 -11.05
CA GLY A 94 -6.75 -7.26 -12.34
C GLY A 94 -6.27 -6.05 -13.16
N LYS A 95 -6.01 -4.91 -12.49
CA LYS A 95 -5.68 -3.62 -13.12
C LYS A 95 -4.25 -3.15 -12.86
N ASP A 96 -3.48 -3.93 -12.10
CA ASP A 96 -2.14 -3.53 -11.66
C ASP A 96 -1.03 -4.12 -12.54
N GLY A 97 -1.39 -4.86 -13.61
CA GLY A 97 -0.49 -5.55 -14.54
C GLY A 97 0.77 -4.77 -14.88
N GLU A 98 0.60 -3.55 -15.40
CA GLU A 98 1.72 -2.67 -15.76
C GLU A 98 2.66 -2.43 -14.57
N THR A 99 2.11 -1.96 -13.45
CA THR A 99 2.91 -1.61 -12.27
C THR A 99 3.54 -2.83 -11.59
N HIS A 100 2.91 -4.00 -11.69
CA HIS A 100 3.48 -5.26 -11.21
C HIS A 100 4.60 -5.74 -12.11
N THR A 101 4.46 -5.59 -13.43
CA THR A 101 5.53 -5.86 -14.40
C THR A 101 6.78 -5.04 -14.10
N TRP A 102 6.64 -3.76 -13.72
CA TRP A 102 7.80 -2.95 -13.32
C TRP A 102 8.56 -3.58 -12.15
N TRP A 103 7.86 -4.05 -11.12
CA TRP A 103 8.50 -4.72 -9.98
C TRP A 103 9.24 -5.98 -10.41
N TRP A 104 8.60 -6.82 -11.23
CA TRP A 104 9.19 -8.07 -11.71
C TRP A 104 10.41 -7.86 -12.60
N ASN A 105 10.40 -6.81 -13.43
CA ASN A 105 11.56 -6.43 -14.23
C ASN A 105 12.74 -6.02 -13.35
N TYR A 106 12.51 -5.17 -12.35
CA TYR A 106 13.54 -4.76 -11.39
C TYR A 106 14.03 -5.92 -10.52
N TYR A 107 13.14 -6.82 -10.08
CA TYR A 107 13.53 -8.01 -9.34
C TYR A 107 14.43 -8.92 -10.17
N ALA A 108 14.08 -9.16 -11.44
CA ALA A 108 14.90 -9.97 -12.34
C ALA A 108 16.27 -9.34 -12.62
N GLU A 109 16.34 -8.02 -12.76
CA GLU A 109 17.59 -7.27 -12.87
C GLU A 109 18.44 -7.40 -11.60
N TRP A 110 17.86 -7.09 -10.44
CA TRP A 110 18.52 -7.24 -9.15
C TRP A 110 19.06 -8.65 -8.92
N GLN A 111 18.28 -9.67 -9.27
CA GLN A 111 18.70 -11.07 -9.13
C GLN A 111 19.95 -11.35 -9.97
N ARG A 112 19.94 -11.00 -11.26
CA ARG A 112 21.08 -11.20 -12.17
C ARG A 112 22.33 -10.48 -11.65
N GLU A 113 22.18 -9.22 -11.24
CA GLU A 113 23.30 -8.43 -10.71
C GLU A 113 23.86 -9.03 -9.42
N ARG A 114 23.00 -9.50 -8.51
CA ARG A 114 23.45 -10.10 -7.25
C ARG A 114 24.15 -11.43 -7.47
N GLU A 115 23.60 -12.31 -8.31
CA GLU A 115 24.23 -13.59 -8.65
C GLU A 115 25.61 -13.36 -9.30
N ALA A 116 25.73 -12.40 -10.23
CA ALA A 116 27.00 -12.04 -10.86
C ALA A 116 28.06 -11.51 -9.87
N ASN A 117 27.62 -10.90 -8.77
CA ASN A 117 28.49 -10.36 -7.72
C ASN A 117 28.64 -11.30 -6.52
N GLY A 118 28.35 -12.60 -6.67
CA GLY A 118 28.53 -13.61 -5.61
C GLY A 118 27.47 -13.59 -4.50
N GLY A 119 26.35 -12.87 -4.68
CA GLY A 119 25.27 -12.72 -3.71
C GLY A 119 24.24 -13.86 -3.70
N SER A 120 24.63 -15.08 -4.10
CA SER A 120 23.70 -16.20 -4.30
C SER A 120 22.93 -16.59 -3.02
N GLU A 121 23.52 -16.41 -1.84
CA GLU A 121 22.86 -16.68 -0.56
C GLU A 121 21.69 -15.71 -0.32
N VAL A 122 21.91 -14.40 -0.50
CA VAL A 122 20.86 -13.37 -0.36
C VAL A 122 19.74 -13.60 -1.37
N VAL A 123 20.11 -13.96 -2.61
CA VAL A 123 19.14 -14.30 -3.65
C VAL A 123 18.31 -15.53 -3.26
N ALA A 124 18.93 -16.57 -2.70
CA ALA A 124 18.23 -17.75 -2.23
C ALA A 124 17.25 -17.45 -1.08
N ILE A 125 17.62 -16.54 -0.16
CA ILE A 125 16.73 -16.08 0.91
C ILE A 125 15.54 -15.33 0.33
N VAL A 126 15.76 -14.33 -0.53
CA VAL A 126 14.66 -13.53 -1.09
C VAL A 126 13.73 -14.39 -1.95
N LYS A 127 14.25 -15.36 -2.70
CA LYS A 127 13.44 -16.30 -3.50
C LYS A 127 12.42 -17.11 -2.69
N GLN A 128 12.62 -17.26 -1.38
CA GLN A 128 11.65 -17.92 -0.50
C GLN A 128 10.41 -17.06 -0.21
N TYR A 129 10.48 -15.75 -0.45
CA TYR A 129 9.42 -14.79 -0.13
C TYR A 129 8.86 -14.09 -1.39
N VAL A 130 9.04 -14.74 -2.55
CA VAL A 130 8.66 -14.21 -3.86
C VAL A 130 8.02 -15.33 -4.67
N ALA A 131 6.90 -15.04 -5.31
CA ALA A 131 6.13 -16.01 -6.08
C ALA A 131 7.01 -16.80 -7.06
N ARG A 132 6.80 -18.11 -7.12
CA ARG A 132 7.59 -18.99 -7.97
C ARG A 132 7.41 -18.70 -9.45
N ASP A 133 8.42 -19.05 -10.24
CA ASP A 133 8.41 -18.85 -11.70
C ASP A 133 7.36 -19.74 -12.39
N ASP A 134 7.03 -20.89 -11.80
CA ASP A 134 6.02 -21.82 -12.30
C ASP A 134 4.58 -21.46 -11.92
N GLY A 135 4.40 -20.36 -11.17
CA GLY A 135 3.09 -19.89 -10.71
C GLY A 135 2.45 -20.77 -9.63
N SER A 136 3.17 -21.74 -9.07
CA SER A 136 2.69 -22.51 -7.92
C SER A 136 2.50 -21.61 -6.70
N GLU A 137 1.42 -21.85 -5.95
CA GLU A 137 1.17 -21.12 -4.71
C GLU A 137 2.25 -21.43 -3.68
N ASP A 138 2.67 -20.41 -2.94
CA ASP A 138 3.52 -20.62 -1.78
C ASP A 138 2.64 -21.10 -0.62
N ASP A 139 3.05 -22.19 0.01
CA ASP A 139 2.34 -22.72 1.17
C ASP A 139 2.62 -21.92 2.44
N ASP A 140 3.62 -21.03 2.41
CA ASP A 140 4.02 -20.20 3.53
C ASP A 140 2.86 -19.29 4.00
N PRO A 141 2.45 -19.38 5.28
CA PRO A 141 1.39 -18.57 5.85
C PRO A 141 1.69 -17.06 5.81
N ASP A 142 2.95 -16.63 5.85
CA ASP A 142 3.32 -15.21 5.78
C ASP A 142 3.10 -14.64 4.38
N MET A 143 3.40 -15.43 3.34
CA MET A 143 3.09 -15.07 1.95
C MET A 143 1.58 -15.01 1.72
N LYS A 144 0.81 -15.91 2.34
CA LYS A 144 -0.66 -15.88 2.34
C LYS A 144 -1.22 -14.67 3.10
N ALA A 145 -0.53 -14.19 4.13
CA ALA A 145 -0.91 -13.03 4.92
C ALA A 145 -0.63 -11.68 4.23
N ILE A 146 0.28 -11.64 3.25
CA ILE A 146 0.63 -10.42 2.47
C ILE A 146 -0.26 -10.25 1.22
N GLY A 147 -0.91 -11.32 0.77
CA GLY A 147 -1.80 -11.31 -0.39
C GLY A 147 -3.12 -10.56 -0.18
N THR A 148 -4.06 -10.72 -1.11
CA THR A 148 -5.38 -10.05 -1.14
C THR A 148 -6.22 -10.23 0.14
N LYS A 149 -5.83 -11.15 1.03
CA LYS A 149 -6.45 -11.44 2.33
C LYS A 149 -6.05 -10.50 3.47
N VAL A 150 -5.10 -9.56 3.28
CA VAL A 150 -4.76 -8.53 4.29
C VAL A 150 -5.99 -7.74 4.75
N GLN A 151 -6.96 -7.51 3.87
CA GLN A 151 -8.21 -6.81 4.22
C GLN A 151 -9.12 -7.61 5.16
N ALA A 152 -9.01 -8.94 5.19
CA ALA A 152 -9.77 -9.76 6.13
C ALA A 152 -9.30 -9.52 7.58
N PHE A 153 -8.01 -9.26 7.79
CA PHE A 153 -7.45 -8.94 9.11
C PHE A 153 -7.79 -7.52 9.59
N ALA A 154 -8.06 -6.58 8.67
CA ALA A 154 -8.50 -5.22 9.02
C ALA A 154 -9.96 -5.19 9.56
N ASN A 155 -10.74 -6.23 9.29
CA ASN A 155 -12.04 -6.44 9.90
C ASN A 155 -11.85 -7.25 11.19
N ASN A 156 -11.48 -6.59 12.29
CA ASN A 156 -11.63 -7.17 13.63
C ASN A 156 -13.12 -7.51 13.87
N LYS A 157 -13.55 -8.70 13.46
CA LYS A 157 -14.72 -9.38 14.00
C LYS A 157 -14.21 -10.64 14.69
N ALA A 158 -14.54 -10.77 15.96
CA ALA A 158 -14.40 -12.03 16.67
C ALA A 158 -15.09 -13.15 15.86
N PRO A 159 -14.59 -14.40 15.91
CA PRO A 159 -15.28 -15.50 15.27
C PRO A 159 -16.62 -15.69 15.99
N GLU A 160 -17.73 -15.43 15.28
CA GLU A 160 -19.03 -15.90 15.75
C GLU A 160 -19.08 -17.42 15.55
N GLU A 161 -19.32 -18.12 16.66
CA GLU A 161 -19.56 -19.55 16.69
C GLU A 161 -20.71 -19.93 15.74
N GLY A 162 -20.51 -21.05 15.04
CA GLY A 162 -21.34 -21.44 13.92
C GLY A 162 -22.79 -21.73 14.27
N ASN A 163 -23.67 -21.51 13.29
CA ASN A 163 -24.82 -22.38 13.14
C ASN A 163 -25.13 -22.59 11.66
N SER A 164 -25.24 -23.86 11.29
CA SER A 164 -25.68 -24.37 10.01
C SER A 164 -27.14 -24.00 9.74
N ASN A 165 -27.45 -23.52 8.53
CA ASN A 165 -28.55 -24.05 7.74
C ASN A 165 -28.54 -23.51 6.30
N ASN A 166 -28.87 -24.41 5.39
CA ASN A 166 -28.94 -24.28 3.94
C ASN A 166 -30.33 -23.77 3.55
N GLU A 167 -30.45 -22.93 2.51
CA GLU A 167 -31.48 -23.03 1.46
C GLU A 167 -31.42 -21.89 0.42
N ASN A 168 -31.62 -22.28 -0.85
CA ASN A 168 -31.66 -21.46 -2.06
C ASN A 168 -32.89 -20.54 -2.14
N GLN A 169 -32.71 -19.32 -2.66
CA GLN A 169 -33.63 -18.70 -3.64
C GLN A 169 -33.08 -17.37 -4.22
N ALA A 170 -33.28 -17.20 -5.53
CA ALA A 170 -33.29 -15.92 -6.28
C ALA A 170 -34.66 -15.85 -7.00
N PRO A 171 -35.10 -14.74 -7.65
CA PRO A 171 -34.39 -13.50 -7.98
C PRO A 171 -35.22 -12.18 -7.86
N MET A 172 -34.58 -11.07 -8.29
CA MET A 172 -35.13 -9.77 -8.76
C MET A 172 -35.37 -8.64 -7.74
N GLY A 173 -34.76 -7.47 -8.03
CA GLY A 173 -35.16 -6.19 -7.45
C GLY A 173 -34.05 -5.14 -7.34
N SER A 174 -33.84 -4.41 -8.44
CA SER A 174 -33.19 -3.09 -8.58
C SER A 174 -32.81 -2.32 -7.29
N GLY A 175 -31.52 -2.02 -7.15
CA GLY A 175 -31.01 -1.00 -6.23
C GLY A 175 -29.50 -1.07 -6.16
N ASN A 176 -28.80 -0.19 -6.89
CA ASN A 176 -27.35 -0.07 -6.80
C ASN A 176 -26.97 0.58 -5.45
N PRO A 177 -26.38 -0.12 -4.47
CA PRO A 177 -26.05 0.46 -3.17
C PRO A 177 -24.66 1.13 -3.17
N PHE A 178 -23.93 1.12 -4.30
CA PHE A 178 -22.58 1.67 -4.40
C PHE A 178 -22.58 3.01 -5.14
N ALA A 179 -23.41 3.93 -4.69
CA ALA A 179 -23.20 5.36 -4.89
C ALA A 179 -22.60 5.96 -3.62
N GLN A 180 -21.44 6.59 -3.76
CA GLN A 180 -20.79 7.49 -2.81
C GLN A 180 -20.33 6.94 -1.44
N LYS A 181 -19.03 6.63 -1.39
CA LYS A 181 -18.15 7.38 -0.48
C LYS A 181 -16.76 7.46 -1.11
N ALA A 182 -16.45 8.61 -1.69
CA ALA A 182 -15.08 8.93 -2.08
C ALA A 182 -14.19 8.74 -0.84
N MET A 183 -13.21 7.84 -0.93
CA MET A 183 -12.12 7.79 0.03
C MET A 183 -11.38 9.13 -0.05
N GLY A 184 -11.41 9.93 1.02
CA GLY A 184 -10.46 11.04 1.18
C GLY A 184 -10.99 12.42 1.58
N GLU A 185 -12.27 12.63 1.91
CA GLU A 185 -12.76 13.97 2.33
C GLU A 185 -12.60 14.26 3.83
N ARG A 186 -11.44 13.94 4.41
CA ARG A 186 -10.97 14.69 5.58
C ARG A 186 -9.76 15.46 5.13
N GLY A 187 -10.02 16.68 4.66
CA GLY A 187 -9.00 17.60 4.18
C GLY A 187 -7.84 17.65 5.16
N HIS A 188 -6.64 17.39 4.65
CA HIS A 188 -5.43 17.65 5.41
C HIS A 188 -5.46 19.13 5.84
N GLY A 189 -5.31 19.38 7.15
CA GLY A 189 -5.32 20.73 7.70
C GLY A 189 -4.37 21.67 6.97
N PRO A 190 -4.52 22.99 7.12
CA PRO A 190 -3.89 24.01 6.28
C PRO A 190 -2.40 23.76 6.02
N VAL A 191 -2.04 23.71 4.74
CA VAL A 191 -0.65 23.60 4.25
C VAL A 191 0.10 24.88 4.62
N ARG A 192 1.22 24.76 5.32
CA ARG A 192 2.12 25.90 5.53
C ARG A 192 3.05 26.06 4.33
N HIS A 193 2.79 27.05 3.48
CA HIS A 193 3.75 27.50 2.47
C HIS A 193 4.91 28.23 3.15
N ALA A 194 6.15 27.96 2.72
CA ALA A 194 7.28 28.79 3.11
C ALA A 194 7.14 30.17 2.45
N GLN A 195 7.16 31.24 3.24
CA GLN A 195 7.47 32.57 2.72
C GLN A 195 8.96 32.57 2.35
N GLY A 196 9.27 32.33 1.08
CA GLY A 196 10.65 32.32 0.59
C GLY A 196 10.69 31.95 -0.89
N SER A 197 11.03 32.92 -1.73
CA SER A 197 11.22 32.75 -3.17
C SER A 197 12.36 31.79 -3.45
N GLY A 198 12.03 30.53 -3.73
CA GLY A 198 12.95 29.53 -4.25
C GLY A 198 12.29 28.82 -5.41
N LYS A 199 12.52 29.29 -6.64
CA LYS A 199 12.22 28.51 -7.84
C LYS A 199 13.03 27.22 -7.76
N MET A 200 12.36 26.07 -7.80
CA MET A 200 13.04 24.80 -8.09
C MET A 200 13.48 24.83 -9.56
N PRO A 201 14.73 24.48 -9.90
CA PRO A 201 15.13 24.33 -11.29
C PRO A 201 14.39 23.13 -11.94
N PRO A 202 14.31 23.12 -13.29
CA PRO A 202 13.55 22.14 -14.06
C PRO A 202 14.02 20.70 -13.86
#